data_AF-A0A7K3FZW4-F1
#
_entry.id   AF-A0A7K3FZW4-F1
#
_cell.length_a   1.000
_cell.length_b   1.000
_cell.length_c   1.000
_cell.angle_alpha   90.00
_cell.angle_beta   90.00
_cell.angle_gamma   90.00
#
_symmetry.space_group_name_H-M   'P 1'
#
loop_
_entity.id
_entity.type
_entity.pdbx_description
1 polymer ?
#
loop_
_entity_poly.entity_id
_entity_poly.type
_entity_poly.pdbx_seq_one_letter_code
_entity_poly.pdbx_strand_id
1 'polypeptide(L)'
;VIVTDKLRSYGAAHREVMPSVEHCSHKGLNNRAENSHQPTRQRERAMKGFRSTGAAQRFLSAFTGISPHFRPGRYLMTAGRHRFEMMIRFT
;
A
#
# COMPACT_ATOMS: atom_id res chain seq x y z
N VAL A 1 -3.77 5.97 18.33
CA VAL A 1 -5.01 5.48 17.69
C VAL A 1 -4.67 4.31 16.78
N ILE A 2 -5.32 3.17 16.97
CA ILE A 2 -5.31 2.05 16.01
C ILE A 2 -6.62 2.03 15.24
N VAL A 3 -6.53 1.76 13.93
CA VAL A 3 -7.68 1.71 13.02
C VAL A 3 -7.82 0.29 12.50
N THR A 4 -8.97 -0.33 12.70
CA THR A 4 -9.27 -1.66 12.15
C THR A 4 -10.67 -1.71 11.56
N ASP A 5 -10.95 -2.76 10.79
CA ASP A 5 -12.33 -3.05 10.40
C ASP A 5 -13.23 -3.37 11.62
N LYS A 6 -14.51 -3.63 11.35
CA LYS A 6 -15.56 -3.86 12.36
C LYS A 6 -15.73 -5.33 12.77
N LEU A 7 -14.81 -6.22 12.42
CA LEU A 7 -14.81 -7.62 12.84
C LEU A 7 -14.65 -7.70 14.36
N ARG A 8 -15.46 -8.58 14.98
CA ARG A 8 -15.47 -8.77 16.44
C ARG A 8 -14.12 -9.23 16.99
N SER A 9 -13.34 -9.95 16.18
CA SER A 9 -12.00 -10.41 16.53
C SER A 9 -11.04 -9.26 16.86
N TYR A 10 -11.13 -8.13 16.16
CA TYR A 10 -10.23 -7.00 16.41
C TYR A 10 -10.49 -6.33 17.74
N GLY A 11 -11.76 -6.19 18.16
CA GLY A 11 -12.09 -5.66 19.48
C GLY A 11 -11.65 -6.58 20.63
N ALA A 12 -11.65 -7.89 20.41
CA ALA A 12 -11.09 -8.84 21.38
C ALA A 12 -9.56 -8.71 21.46
N ALA A 13 -8.87 -8.75 20.32
CA ALA A 13 -7.42 -8.64 20.25
C ALA A 13 -6.90 -7.29 20.78
N HIS A 14 -7.63 -6.20 20.53
CA HIS A 14 -7.28 -4.87 21.04
C HIS A 14 -7.21 -4.84 22.58
N ARG A 15 -8.21 -5.41 23.25
CA ARG A 15 -8.25 -5.48 24.73
C ARG A 15 -7.12 -6.29 25.33
N GLU A 16 -6.67 -7.33 24.62
CA GLU A 16 -5.59 -8.20 25.07
C GLU A 16 -4.21 -7.60 24.81
N VAL A 17 -3.98 -7.10 23.60
CA VAL A 17 -2.63 -6.73 23.12
C VAL A 17 -2.29 -5.26 23.40
N MET A 18 -3.26 -4.36 23.29
CA MET A 18 -3.00 -2.92 23.34
C MET A 18 -4.18 -2.11 23.92
N PRO A 19 -4.61 -2.43 25.16
CA PRO A 19 -5.82 -1.85 25.76
C PRO A 19 -5.73 -0.33 26.01
N SER A 20 -4.51 0.20 26.17
CA SER A 20 -4.29 1.64 26.40
C SER A 20 -4.39 2.50 25.13
N VAL A 21 -4.39 1.88 23.95
CA VAL A 21 -4.42 2.60 22.67
C VAL A 21 -5.86 2.84 22.26
N GLU A 22 -6.23 4.07 21.90
CA GLU A 22 -7.56 4.34 21.36
C GLU A 22 -7.84 3.52 20.09
N HIS A 23 -8.97 2.81 20.06
CA HIS A 23 -9.40 1.98 18.92
C HIS A 23 -10.52 2.67 18.13
N CYS A 24 -10.29 2.90 16.85
CA CYS A 24 -11.27 3.46 15.92
C CYS A 24 -11.65 2.44 14.83
N SER A 25 -12.93 2.35 14.51
CA SER A 25 -13.46 1.47 13.45
C SER A 25 -14.40 2.20 12.49
N HIS A 26 -14.33 3.53 12.47
CA HIS A 26 -15.23 4.33 11.66
C HIS A 26 -14.93 4.14 10.15
N LYS A 27 -15.97 4.22 9.32
CA LYS A 27 -15.87 3.91 7.88
C LYS A 27 -14.79 4.72 7.14
N GLY A 28 -14.68 6.03 7.41
CA GLY A 28 -13.71 6.89 6.70
C GLY A 28 -12.22 6.54 6.95
N LEU A 29 -11.88 6.10 8.16
CA LEU A 29 -10.53 5.77 8.61
C LEU A 29 -10.15 4.42 8.03
N ASN A 30 -11.09 3.47 8.04
CA ASN A 30 -10.92 2.18 7.38
C ASN A 30 -10.74 2.34 5.88
N ASN A 31 -11.55 3.20 5.23
CA ASN A 31 -11.38 3.50 3.81
C ASN A 31 -10.01 4.14 3.52
N ARG A 32 -9.50 5.01 4.39
CA ARG A 32 -8.16 5.59 4.25
C ARG A 32 -7.06 4.54 4.39
N ALA A 33 -7.15 3.68 5.41
CA ALA A 33 -6.21 2.58 5.61
C ALA A 33 -6.23 1.63 4.40
N GLU A 34 -7.41 1.27 3.93
CA GLU A 34 -7.60 0.43 2.75
C GLU A 34 -7.05 1.06 1.46
N ASN A 35 -7.30 2.37 1.25
CA ASN A 35 -6.77 3.11 0.10
C ASN A 35 -5.24 3.17 0.10
N SER A 36 -4.62 3.20 1.29
CA SER A 36 -3.16 3.15 1.40
C SER A 36 -2.57 1.83 0.87
N HIS A 37 -3.35 0.74 0.89
CA HIS A 37 -2.96 -0.57 0.39
C HIS A 37 -3.22 -0.77 -1.12
N GLN A 38 -3.94 0.14 -1.78
CA GLN A 38 -4.26 0.03 -3.21
C GLN A 38 -3.03 -0.18 -4.11
N PRO A 39 -1.92 0.55 -3.93
CA PRO A 39 -0.72 0.32 -4.72
C PRO A 39 -0.18 -1.10 -4.55
N THR A 40 -0.16 -1.61 -3.32
CA THR A 40 0.28 -2.96 -2.99
C THR A 40 -0.60 -4.03 -3.64
N ARG A 41 -1.93 -3.90 -3.54
CA ARG A 41 -2.87 -4.83 -4.20
C ARG A 41 -2.80 -4.80 -5.71
N GLN A 42 -2.65 -3.61 -6.30
CA GLN A 42 -2.51 -3.51 -7.75
C GLN A 42 -1.28 -4.30 -8.23
N ARG A 43 -0.20 -4.28 -7.45
CA ARG A 43 1.04 -5.01 -7.75
C ARG A 43 0.87 -6.52 -7.58
N GLU A 44 0.24 -6.96 -6.47
CA GLU A 44 -0.09 -8.36 -6.26
C GLU A 44 -0.95 -8.94 -7.40
N ARG A 45 -1.96 -8.16 -7.83
CA ARG A 45 -2.83 -8.52 -8.97
C ARG A 45 -2.07 -8.58 -10.29
N ALA A 46 -1.19 -7.62 -10.56
CA ALA A 46 -0.36 -7.62 -11.77
C ALA A 46 0.54 -8.86 -11.85
N MET A 47 1.03 -9.33 -10.70
CA MET A 47 1.86 -10.54 -10.60
C MET A 47 1.05 -11.86 -10.61
N LYS A 48 -0.29 -11.80 -10.74
CA LYS A 48 -1.20 -12.95 -10.67
C LYS A 48 -1.05 -13.78 -9.37
N GLY A 49 -0.72 -13.10 -8.28
CA GLY A 49 -0.49 -13.71 -6.97
C GLY A 49 0.91 -14.31 -6.79
N PHE A 50 1.25 -14.62 -5.54
CA PHE A 50 2.53 -15.23 -5.17
C PHE A 50 2.31 -16.68 -4.72
N ARG A 51 3.21 -17.59 -5.12
CA ARG A 51 3.15 -19.00 -4.69
C ARG A 51 3.51 -19.21 -3.22
N SER A 52 4.08 -18.21 -2.55
CA SER A 52 4.38 -18.27 -1.12
C SER A 52 4.44 -16.88 -0.50
N THR A 53 4.22 -16.81 0.82
CA THR A 53 4.37 -15.59 1.62
C THR A 53 5.80 -15.02 1.56
N GLY A 54 6.81 -15.89 1.60
CA GLY A 54 8.22 -15.46 1.47
C GLY A 54 8.57 -14.89 0.10
N ALA A 55 7.93 -15.35 -0.98
CA ALA A 55 8.07 -14.74 -2.31
C ALA A 55 7.42 -13.34 -2.34
N ALA A 56 6.22 -13.20 -1.76
CA ALA A 56 5.55 -11.91 -1.64
C ALA A 56 6.42 -10.92 -0.82
N GLN A 57 6.98 -11.35 0.31
CA GLN A 57 7.80 -10.49 1.18
C GLN A 57 9.06 -9.99 0.47
N ARG A 58 9.80 -10.88 -0.20
CA ARG A 58 11.00 -10.50 -0.97
C ARG A 58 10.66 -9.51 -2.08
N PHE A 59 9.55 -9.75 -2.80
CA PHE A 59 9.06 -8.83 -3.81
C PHE A 59 8.72 -7.46 -3.20
N LEU A 60 7.91 -7.43 -2.13
CA LEU A 60 7.51 -6.17 -1.50
C LEU A 60 8.72 -5.39 -1.00
N SER A 61 9.70 -6.07 -0.39
CA SER A 61 10.94 -5.46 0.08
C SER A 61 11.70 -4.77 -1.06
N ALA A 62 11.96 -5.46 -2.17
CA ALA A 62 12.68 -4.87 -3.30
C ALA A 62 11.86 -3.80 -4.03
N PHE A 63 10.56 -4.03 -4.19
CA PHE A 63 9.68 -3.18 -4.99
C PHE A 63 9.46 -1.81 -4.36
N THR A 64 9.53 -1.67 -3.03
CA THR A 64 9.41 -0.36 -2.37
C THR A 64 10.44 0.65 -2.89
N GLY A 65 11.69 0.22 -3.13
CA GLY A 65 12.75 1.08 -3.69
C GLY A 65 12.59 1.35 -5.18
N ILE A 66 12.06 0.40 -5.94
CA ILE A 66 11.96 0.51 -7.41
C ILE A 66 10.67 1.24 -7.84
N SER A 67 9.59 1.15 -7.08
CA SER A 67 8.28 1.68 -7.47
C SER A 67 8.25 3.17 -7.85
N PRO A 68 8.95 4.09 -7.16
CA PRO A 68 8.94 5.52 -7.52
C PRO A 68 9.51 5.79 -8.91
N HIS A 69 10.42 4.93 -9.38
CA HIS A 69 11.03 5.03 -10.68
C HIS A 69 9.99 4.90 -11.81
N PHE A 70 9.05 3.95 -11.67
CA PHE A 70 7.96 3.71 -12.62
C PHE A 70 6.77 4.69 -12.52
N ARG A 71 6.73 5.57 -11.51
CA ARG A 71 5.61 6.48 -11.27
C ARG A 71 6.10 7.93 -11.10
N PRO A 72 6.76 8.54 -12.11
CA PRO A 72 6.99 9.97 -12.08
C PRO A 72 5.62 10.63 -12.05
N GLY A 73 5.34 11.48 -11.04
CA GLY A 73 4.01 12.03 -10.77
C GLY A 73 3.41 12.76 -11.97
N ARG A 74 2.77 12.03 -12.90
CA ARG A 74 2.29 12.53 -14.20
C ARG A 74 1.40 13.75 -14.06
N TYR A 75 0.59 13.79 -12.99
CA TYR A 75 -0.32 14.88 -12.68
C TYR A 75 0.39 16.21 -12.37
N LEU A 76 1.70 16.18 -12.11
CA LEU A 76 2.54 17.36 -11.86
C LEU A 76 3.28 17.85 -13.12
N MET A 77 3.07 17.21 -14.28
CA MET A 77 3.92 17.40 -15.45
C MET A 77 3.11 17.58 -16.73
N THR A 78 3.62 18.42 -17.64
CA THR A 78 3.13 18.44 -19.02
C THR A 78 3.53 17.15 -19.74
N ALA A 79 2.78 16.79 -20.79
CA ALA A 79 3.01 15.54 -21.52
C ALA A 79 4.44 15.42 -22.09
N GLY A 80 5.03 16.53 -22.58
CA GLY A 80 6.41 16.55 -23.06
C GLY A 80 7.42 16.27 -21.95
N ARG A 81 7.27 16.91 -20.79
CA ARG A 81 8.16 16.71 -19.64
C ARG A 81 8.06 15.30 -19.08
N HIS A 82 6.86 14.72 -19.06
CA HIS A 82 6.66 13.33 -18.67
C HIS A 82 7.39 12.36 -19.61
N ARG A 83 7.32 12.56 -20.94
CA ARG A 83 8.05 11.71 -21.90
C ARG A 83 9.57 11.81 -21.71
N PHE A 84 10.09 13.01 -21.46
CA PHE A 84 11.51 13.22 -21.21
C PHE A 84 11.99 12.56 -19.90
N GLU A 85 11.23 12.70 -18.81
CA GLU A 85 11.52 11.99 -17.55
C GLU A 85 11.50 10.47 -17.72
N MET A 86 10.51 9.94 -18.45
CA MET A 86 10.47 8.51 -18.74
C MET A 86 11.66 8.06 -19.58
N MET A 87 12.13 8.88 -20.53
CA MET A 87 13.34 8.57 -21.29
C MET A 87 14.55 8.45 -20.36
N ILE A 88 14.82 9.46 -19.52
CA ILE A 88 15.97 9.47 -18.60
C ILE A 88 15.95 8.30 -17.63
N ARG A 89 14.78 7.94 -17.12
CA ARG A 89 14.63 6.89 -16.12
C ARG A 89 14.96 5.51 -16.70
N PHE A 90 14.56 5.23 -17.95
CA PHE A 90 14.67 3.91 -18.57
C PHE A 90 15.84 3.74 -19.55
N THR A 91 16.73 4.74 -19.64
CA THR A 91 18.04 4.66 -20.30
C THR A 91 19.15 4.43 -19.30
#